data_AF-A0A246FCG1-F1
#
_entry.id   AF-A0A246FCG1-F1
#
_cell.length_a   1.000
_cell.length_b   1.000
_cell.length_c   1.000
_cell.angle_alpha   90.00
_cell.angle_beta   90.00
_cell.angle_gamma   90.00
#
_symmetry.space_group_name_H-M   'P 1'
#
loop_
_entity.id
_entity.type
_entity.pdbx_description
1 polymer ?
#
loop_
_entity_poly.entity_id
_entity_poly.type
_entity_poly.pdbx_seq_one_letter_code
_entity_poly.pdbx_strand_id
1 'polypeptide(L)'
;MTSHTAILSDLLYRAEITRQIERYVEAISASSEPAYHVSYDHAGDPHYHSTSLAISAVQLKQMHDFIMGLEGDVEGEALRVFQDACRCVGPEFSPLVGMVCLNESEDGYLTPEETLNWFVKRVRTQSHTPQE
;
A
#
# COMPACT_ATOMS: atom_id res chain seq x y z
N MET A 1 10.24 8.55 -33.03
CA MET A 1 8.79 8.48 -33.29
C MET A 1 8.20 7.51 -32.28
N THR A 2 7.72 7.99 -31.14
CA THR A 2 6.90 7.16 -30.24
C THR A 2 5.57 6.91 -30.95
N SER A 3 5.31 5.65 -31.31
CA SER A 3 4.07 5.27 -32.01
C SER A 3 2.85 5.68 -31.18
N HIS A 4 1.80 6.20 -31.84
CA HIS A 4 0.53 6.55 -31.18
C HIS A 4 -0.03 5.42 -30.28
N THR A 5 0.24 4.17 -30.63
CA THR A 5 -0.10 2.99 -29.84
C THR A 5 0.61 2.92 -28.49
N ALA A 6 1.89 3.33 -28.41
CA ALA A 6 2.67 3.34 -27.18
C ALA A 6 2.18 4.41 -26.19
N ILE A 7 1.73 5.56 -26.71
CA ILE A 7 1.16 6.64 -25.90
C ILE A 7 -0.18 6.21 -25.30
N LEU A 8 -1.06 5.60 -26.11
CA LEU A 8 -2.35 5.11 -25.64
C LEU A 8 -2.21 3.98 -24.61
N SER A 9 -1.24 3.08 -24.78
CA SER A 9 -0.97 2.02 -23.78
C SER A 9 -0.47 2.58 -22.45
N ASP A 10 0.38 3.61 -22.48
CA ASP A 10 0.86 4.26 -21.25
C ASP A 10 -0.30 4.96 -20.52
N LEU A 11 -1.11 5.74 -21.23
CA LEU A 11 -2.27 6.43 -20.65
C LEU A 11 -3.27 5.45 -20.01
N LEU A 12 -3.54 4.32 -20.68
CA LEU A 12 -4.44 3.30 -20.15
C LEU A 12 -3.86 2.62 -18.91
N TYR A 13 -2.56 2.32 -18.91
CA TYR A 13 -1.88 1.76 -17.75
C TYR A 13 -1.94 2.71 -16.55
N ARG A 14 -1.64 4.00 -16.75
CA ARG A 14 -1.70 5.03 -15.70
C ARG A 14 -3.11 5.17 -15.12
N ALA A 15 -4.13 5.20 -15.97
CA ALA A 15 -5.52 5.30 -15.53
C ALA A 15 -5.94 4.06 -14.72
N GLU A 16 -5.52 2.86 -15.13
CA GLU A 16 -5.85 1.62 -14.42
C GLU A 16 -5.17 1.55 -13.05
N ILE A 17 -3.88 1.86 -12.95
CA ILE A 17 -3.17 1.86 -11.65
C ILE A 17 -3.75 2.95 -10.73
N THR A 18 -4.04 4.13 -11.26
CA THR A 18 -4.69 5.22 -10.49
C THR A 18 -5.99 4.74 -9.87
N ARG A 19 -6.86 4.12 -10.67
CA ARG A 19 -8.14 3.54 -10.21
C ARG A 19 -7.96 2.39 -9.23
N GLN A 20 -6.86 1.65 -9.30
CA GLN A 20 -6.54 0.63 -8.31
C GLN A 20 -6.17 1.24 -6.97
N ILE A 21 -5.34 2.28 -6.96
CA ILE A 21 -4.97 3.00 -5.74
C ILE A 21 -6.21 3.60 -5.09
N GLU A 22 -7.05 4.29 -5.87
CA GLU A 22 -8.30 4.88 -5.39
C GLU A 22 -9.19 3.84 -4.69
N ARG A 23 -9.45 2.71 -5.35
CA ARG A 23 -10.26 1.62 -4.77
C ARG A 23 -9.62 1.02 -3.52
N TYR A 24 -8.30 0.92 -3.47
CA TYR A 24 -7.61 0.36 -2.32
C TYR A 24 -7.70 1.29 -1.10
N VAL A 25 -7.48 2.59 -1.31
CA VAL A 25 -7.63 3.59 -0.25
C VAL A 25 -9.09 3.69 0.21
N GLU A 26 -10.05 3.63 -0.71
CA GLU A 26 -11.47 3.59 -0.38
C GLU A 26 -11.82 2.35 0.46
N ALA A 27 -11.33 1.17 0.08
CA ALA A 27 -11.55 -0.06 0.85
C ALA A 27 -10.97 0.03 2.27
N ILE A 28 -9.78 0.63 2.43
CA ILE A 28 -9.15 0.87 3.73
C ILE A 28 -9.96 1.86 4.57
N SER A 29 -10.50 2.90 3.93
CA SER A 29 -11.29 3.94 4.60
C SER A 29 -12.66 3.43 5.03
N ALA A 30 -13.27 2.56 4.23
CA ALA A 30 -14.57 1.95 4.50
C ALA A 30 -14.52 0.81 5.55
N SER A 31 -13.32 0.39 5.98
CA SER A 31 -13.12 -0.73 6.90
C SER A 31 -12.25 -0.35 8.09
N SER A 32 -12.67 -0.75 9.30
CA SER A 32 -11.84 -0.67 10.51
C SER A 32 -10.85 -1.82 10.65
N GLU A 33 -10.94 -2.84 9.79
CA GLU A 33 -10.15 -4.06 9.88
C GLU A 33 -8.66 -3.82 9.54
N PRO A 34 -7.72 -4.61 10.11
CA PRO A 34 -6.36 -4.71 9.62
C PRO A 34 -6.30 -5.50 8.30
N ALA A 35 -5.13 -5.57 7.66
CA ALA A 35 -4.93 -6.47 6.52
C ALA A 35 -4.90 -7.95 6.96
N TYR A 36 -4.35 -8.21 8.14
CA TYR A 36 -4.27 -9.51 8.77
C TYR A 36 -4.67 -9.41 10.24
N HIS A 37 -5.52 -10.33 10.69
CA HIS A 37 -5.68 -10.60 12.11
C HIS A 37 -4.56 -11.51 12.60
N VAL A 38 -4.01 -11.21 13.77
CA VAL A 38 -3.05 -12.08 14.44
C VAL A 38 -3.74 -12.86 15.55
N SER A 39 -3.52 -14.17 15.55
CA SER A 39 -3.85 -15.06 16.67
C SER A 39 -2.59 -15.79 17.10
N TYR A 40 -2.54 -16.26 18.33
CA TYR A 40 -1.39 -16.99 18.85
C TYR A 40 -1.82 -18.40 19.24
N ASP A 41 -0.99 -19.40 18.93
CA ASP A 41 -1.23 -20.75 19.40
C ASP A 41 -0.77 -20.97 20.85
N HIS A 42 -0.84 -22.21 21.31
CA HIS A 42 -0.45 -22.57 22.68
C HIS A 42 1.06 -22.42 22.96
N ALA A 43 1.90 -22.36 21.92
CA ALA A 43 3.34 -22.11 22.04
C ALA A 43 3.68 -20.61 21.98
N GLY A 44 2.71 -19.78 21.59
CA GLY A 44 2.88 -18.34 21.41
C GLY A 44 3.32 -17.96 20.00
N ASP A 45 3.29 -18.87 19.03
CA ASP A 45 3.65 -18.57 17.65
C ASP A 45 2.51 -17.80 16.96
N PRO A 46 2.82 -16.74 16.19
CA PRO A 46 1.81 -15.93 15.52
C PRO A 46 1.25 -16.63 14.28
N HIS A 47 -0.08 -16.61 14.17
CA HIS A 47 -0.86 -17.08 13.01
C HIS A 47 -1.62 -15.90 12.42
N TYR A 48 -1.35 -15.59 11.15
CA TYR A 48 -1.94 -14.47 10.43
C TYR A 48 -3.11 -14.90 9.55
N HIS A 49 -4.27 -14.27 9.73
CA HIS A 49 -5.49 -14.53 8.96
C HIS A 49 -5.79 -13.33 8.08
N SER A 50 -5.77 -13.54 6.76
CA SER A 50 -6.00 -12.47 5.80
C SER A 50 -7.44 -11.95 5.84
N THR A 51 -7.58 -10.63 5.70
CA THR A 51 -8.87 -9.97 5.50
C THR A 51 -9.06 -9.64 4.01
N SER A 52 -10.21 -9.04 3.66
CA SER A 52 -10.44 -8.51 2.31
C SER A 52 -9.41 -7.45 1.90
N LEU A 53 -8.82 -6.72 2.87
CA LEU A 53 -7.80 -5.71 2.60
C LEU A 53 -6.50 -6.34 2.11
N ALA A 54 -6.05 -7.45 2.71
CA ALA A 54 -4.89 -8.19 2.21
C ALA A 54 -5.09 -8.71 0.78
N ILE A 55 -6.31 -9.16 0.45
CA ILE A 55 -6.65 -9.63 -0.91
C ILE A 55 -6.61 -8.47 -1.92
N SER A 56 -7.06 -7.27 -1.52
CA SER A 56 -6.98 -6.09 -2.39
C SER A 56 -5.56 -5.55 -2.61
N ALA A 57 -4.59 -6.00 -1.81
CA ALA A 57 -3.18 -5.58 -1.90
C ALA A 57 -2.35 -6.38 -2.94
N VAL A 58 -2.95 -7.25 -3.75
CA VAL A 58 -2.22 -8.10 -4.73
C VAL A 58 -1.34 -7.29 -5.70
N GLN A 59 -1.76 -6.07 -6.06
CA GLN A 59 -1.02 -5.20 -6.99
C GLN A 59 -0.23 -4.09 -6.26
N LEU A 60 0.00 -4.24 -4.94
CA LEU A 60 0.58 -3.18 -4.12
C LEU A 60 1.96 -2.74 -4.57
N LYS A 61 2.80 -3.67 -5.04
CA LYS A 61 4.10 -3.32 -5.63
C LYS A 61 3.95 -2.40 -6.85
N GLN A 62 3.03 -2.72 -7.77
CA GLN A 62 2.82 -1.93 -8.98
C GLN A 62 2.25 -0.55 -8.65
N MET A 63 1.31 -0.50 -7.69
CA MET A 63 0.76 0.76 -7.16
C MET A 63 1.85 1.62 -6.51
N HIS A 64 2.72 1.01 -5.70
CA HIS A 64 3.86 1.69 -5.07
C HIS A 64 4.86 2.23 -6.11
N ASP A 65 5.33 1.38 -7.02
CA ASP A 65 6.32 1.75 -8.03
C ASP A 65 5.78 2.87 -8.94
N PHE A 66 4.48 2.82 -9.25
CA PHE A 66 3.79 3.88 -9.97
C PHE A 66 3.77 5.20 -9.20
N ILE A 67 3.25 5.22 -7.96
CA ILE A 67 3.07 6.46 -7.21
C ILE A 67 4.39 7.12 -6.81
N MET A 68 5.41 6.31 -6.51
CA MET A 68 6.74 6.80 -6.13
C MET A 68 7.55 7.26 -7.35
N GLY A 69 7.18 6.80 -8.55
CA GLY A 69 7.74 7.26 -9.81
C GLY A 69 7.08 8.53 -10.38
N LEU A 70 5.99 9.02 -9.78
CA LEU A 70 5.40 10.30 -10.18
C LEU A 70 6.22 11.47 -9.63
N GLU A 71 6.64 12.36 -10.51
CA GLU A 71 7.31 13.61 -10.13
C GLU A 71 6.27 14.67 -9.75
N GLY A 72 6.48 15.33 -8.61
CA GLY A 72 5.64 16.44 -8.15
C GLY A 72 4.40 16.02 -7.37
N ASP A 73 3.48 16.98 -7.21
CA ASP A 73 2.23 16.77 -6.49
C ASP A 73 1.30 15.86 -7.30
N VAL A 74 0.80 14.81 -6.64
CA VAL A 74 -0.16 13.90 -7.25
C VAL A 74 -1.57 14.47 -7.09
N GLU A 75 -2.30 14.53 -8.20
CA GLU A 75 -3.69 14.98 -8.22
C GLU A 75 -4.60 13.89 -7.63
N GLY A 76 -5.50 14.29 -6.73
CA GLY A 76 -6.45 13.37 -6.07
C GLY A 76 -6.08 13.03 -4.64
N GLU A 77 -7.07 13.06 -3.75
CA GLU A 77 -6.88 12.79 -2.32
C GLU A 77 -6.36 11.38 -2.04
N ALA A 78 -6.97 10.36 -2.67
CA ALA A 78 -6.54 8.98 -2.48
C ALA A 78 -5.08 8.74 -2.92
N LEU A 79 -4.66 9.34 -4.03
CA LEU A 79 -3.28 9.23 -4.51
C LEU A 79 -2.29 9.88 -3.54
N ARG A 80 -2.61 11.08 -3.01
CA ARG A 80 -1.77 11.78 -2.02
C ARG A 80 -1.65 10.97 -0.73
N VAL A 81 -2.78 10.53 -0.18
CA VAL A 81 -2.85 9.68 1.02
C VAL A 81 -2.01 8.42 0.85
N PHE A 82 -2.12 7.75 -0.30
CA PHE A 82 -1.35 6.54 -0.59
C PHE A 82 0.15 6.85 -0.72
N GLN A 83 0.51 7.92 -1.43
CA GLN A 83 1.91 8.36 -1.58
C GLN A 83 2.55 8.68 -0.23
N ASP A 84 1.85 9.39 0.64
CA ASP A 84 2.34 9.75 1.97
C ASP A 84 2.47 8.54 2.89
N ALA A 85 1.55 7.57 2.78
CA ALA A 85 1.68 6.29 3.46
C ALA A 85 2.92 5.51 2.96
N CYS A 86 3.18 5.48 1.64
CA CYS A 86 4.40 4.88 1.08
C CYS A 86 5.66 5.55 1.63
N ARG A 87 5.72 6.89 1.64
CA ARG A 87 6.87 7.64 2.20
C ARG A 87 7.07 7.40 3.69
N CYS A 88 5.98 7.34 4.45
CA CYS A 88 6.02 7.16 5.90
C CYS A 88 6.44 5.75 6.32
N VAL A 89 5.97 4.72 5.59
CA VAL A 89 6.28 3.32 5.91
C VAL A 89 7.63 2.90 5.34
N GLY A 90 8.03 3.47 4.20
CA GLY A 90 9.24 3.06 3.48
C GLY A 90 9.24 1.57 3.10
N PRO A 91 8.19 1.06 2.41
CA PRO A 91 8.13 -0.35 2.10
C PRO A 91 9.14 -0.75 1.02
N GLU A 92 9.82 -1.85 1.28
CA GLU A 92 10.71 -2.50 0.34
C GLU A 92 10.06 -3.78 -0.21
N PHE A 93 10.23 -4.03 -1.51
CA PHE A 93 9.62 -5.18 -2.16
C PHE A 93 10.67 -6.20 -2.58
N SER A 94 10.78 -7.28 -1.80
CA SER A 94 11.65 -8.42 -2.11
C SER A 94 10.88 -9.50 -2.86
N PRO A 95 11.43 -10.07 -3.95
CA PRO A 95 10.85 -11.24 -4.61
C PRO A 95 10.75 -12.49 -3.73
N LEU A 96 11.57 -12.58 -2.67
CA LEU A 96 11.65 -13.77 -1.81
C LEU A 96 10.71 -13.71 -0.61
N VAL A 97 10.55 -12.53 -0.02
CA VAL A 97 9.78 -12.36 1.23
C VAL A 97 8.55 -11.47 1.06
N GLY A 98 8.40 -10.77 -0.07
CA GLY A 98 7.30 -9.84 -0.29
C GLY A 98 7.60 -8.42 0.20
N MET A 99 6.55 -7.69 0.57
CA MET A 99 6.65 -6.32 1.09
C MET A 99 7.14 -6.35 2.54
N VAL A 100 8.23 -5.66 2.84
CA VAL A 100 8.78 -5.54 4.21
C VAL A 100 9.09 -4.07 4.49
N CYS A 101 9.24 -3.72 5.76
CA CYS A 101 9.71 -2.40 6.17
C CYS A 101 10.40 -2.51 7.53
N LEU A 102 11.17 -1.48 7.88
CA LEU A 102 11.76 -1.38 9.21
C LEU A 102 10.66 -1.13 10.25
N ASN A 103 10.84 -1.67 11.45
CA ASN A 103 9.98 -1.33 12.57
C ASN A 103 10.20 0.14 13.01
N GLU A 104 9.35 0.64 13.92
CA GLU A 104 9.43 2.04 14.37
C GLU A 104 10.76 2.41 15.06
N SER A 105 11.50 1.42 15.57
CA SER A 105 12.82 1.61 16.20
C SER A 105 13.98 1.56 15.19
N GLU A 106 13.72 1.23 13.93
CA GLU A 106 14.70 1.00 12.87
C GLU A 106 15.77 -0.06 13.20
N ASP A 107 15.49 -0.96 14.15
CA ASP A 107 16.45 -1.99 14.61
C ASP A 107 16.15 -3.40 14.05
N GLY A 108 15.06 -3.55 13.31
CA GLY A 108 14.66 -4.81 12.68
C GLY A 108 13.57 -4.62 11.62
N TYR A 109 13.42 -5.62 10.76
CA TYR A 109 12.35 -5.68 9.77
C TYR A 109 11.09 -6.32 10.35
N LEU A 110 9.95 -5.75 10.01
CA LEU A 110 8.64 -6.37 10.21
C LEU A 110 8.42 -7.52 9.22
N THR A 111 7.61 -8.50 9.60
CA THR A 111 7.15 -9.53 8.64
C THR A 111 6.28 -8.89 7.54
N PRO A 112 6.01 -9.61 6.44
CA PRO A 112 5.14 -9.08 5.39
C PRO A 112 3.72 -8.73 5.87
N GLU A 113 3.16 -9.54 6.75
CA GLU A 113 1.84 -9.34 7.33
C GLU A 113 1.82 -8.13 8.27
N GLU A 114 2.83 -7.99 9.13
CA GLU A 114 3.01 -6.84 10.01
C GLU A 114 3.21 -5.55 9.21
N THR A 115 4.02 -5.61 8.16
CA THR A 115 4.27 -4.49 7.24
C THR A 115 2.97 -4.05 6.58
N LEU A 116 2.17 -4.99 6.05
CA LEU A 116 0.92 -4.63 5.40
C LEU A 116 -0.12 -4.08 6.39
N ASN A 117 -0.16 -4.61 7.62
CA ASN A 117 -0.97 -4.06 8.69
C ASN A 117 -0.59 -2.62 9.04
N TRP A 118 0.72 -2.36 9.17
CA TRP A 118 1.20 -1.01 9.45
C TRP A 118 0.90 -0.06 8.29
N PHE A 119 1.05 -0.52 7.05
CA PHE A 119 0.69 0.24 5.86
C PHE A 119 -0.79 0.63 5.84
N VAL A 120 -1.71 -0.32 6.05
CA VAL A 120 -3.15 -0.06 6.14
C VAL A 120 -3.47 0.95 7.24
N LYS A 121 -2.82 0.83 8.40
CA LYS A 121 -2.97 1.78 9.50
C LYS A 121 -2.51 3.19 9.08
N ARG A 122 -1.38 3.32 8.40
CA ARG A 122 -0.85 4.62 7.94
C ARG A 122 -1.75 5.26 6.89
N VAL A 123 -2.22 4.51 5.89
CA VAL A 123 -3.19 5.00 4.90
C VAL A 123 -4.44 5.55 5.60
N ARG A 124 -4.97 4.80 6.58
CA ARG A 124 -6.15 5.22 7.34
C ARG A 124 -5.93 6.50 8.14
N THR A 125 -4.79 6.62 8.83
CA THR A 125 -4.46 7.85 9.56
C THR A 125 -4.36 9.05 8.62
N GLN A 126 -3.71 8.90 7.47
CA GLN A 126 -3.58 9.99 6.49
C GLN A 126 -4.92 10.38 5.84
N SER A 127 -5.87 9.43 5.72
CA SER A 127 -7.22 9.70 5.19
C SER A 127 -8.11 10.49 6.16
N HIS A 128 -7.77 10.55 7.45
CA HIS A 128 -8.59 11.21 8.48
C HIS A 128 -7.98 12.52 9.01
N THR A 129 -6.76 12.88 8.59
CA THR A 129 -6.14 14.15 8.98
C THR A 129 -6.80 15.28 8.19
N PRO A 130 -7.48 16.26 8.82
CA PRO A 130 -7.92 17.46 8.12
C PRO A 130 -6.69 18.18 7.59
N GLN A 131 -6.66 18.49 6.30
CA GLN A 131 -5.61 19.35 5.75
C GLN A 131 -5.80 20.77 6.31
N GLU A 132 -4.82 21.27 7.08
CA GLU A 132 -4.75 22.67 7.52
C GLU A 132 -4.46 23.63 6.36
#